data_AF-A0A944TQX0-F1
#
_entry.id   AF-A0A944TQX0-F1
#
_cell.length_a   1.000
_cell.length_b   1.000
_cell.length_c   1.000
_cell.angle_alpha   90.00
_cell.angle_beta   90.00
_cell.angle_gamma   90.00
#
_symmetry.space_group_name_H-M   'P 1'
#
loop_
_entity.id
_entity.type
_entity.pdbx_description
1 polymer ?
#
loop_
_entity_poly.entity_id
_entity_poly.type
_entity_poly.pdbx_seq_one_letter_code
_entity_poly.pdbx_strand_id
1 'polypeptide(L)'
;YVASHIIENISWGADEHADKVAFVLFFHDMFLTPLYVKYPELKYEDDLLFTHILNDKDKELVINHARMAGEVVKTIPRCPLGADVLITQHHGVTNGVGFTLEFRDDVSPLAKVIIVSESFVEELLRHKDDSPGKELNVQEIIDKLRLKFKMHTYKKIIDAIKNITL
;
A
#
# COMPACT_ATOMS: atom_id res chain seq x y z
N TYR A 1 7.63 3.42 -8.79
CA TYR A 1 8.80 2.57 -9.07
C TYR A 1 8.54 1.12 -8.69
N VAL A 2 8.45 0.77 -7.39
CA VAL A 2 8.28 -0.63 -6.94
C VAL A 2 7.08 -1.34 -7.59
N ALA A 3 5.90 -0.71 -7.57
CA ALA A 3 4.71 -1.29 -8.20
C ALA A 3 4.87 -1.50 -9.70
N SER A 4 5.47 -0.55 -10.43
CA SER A 4 5.76 -0.67 -11.86
C SER A 4 6.72 -1.84 -12.13
N HIS A 5 7.79 -1.96 -11.34
CA HIS A 5 8.72 -3.09 -11.44
C HIS A 5 8.01 -4.44 -11.24
N ILE A 6 7.14 -4.55 -10.25
CA ILE A 6 6.33 -5.75 -10.03
C ILE A 6 5.46 -6.03 -11.26
N ILE A 7 4.76 -5.02 -11.78
CA ILE A 7 3.88 -5.17 -12.94
C ILE A 7 4.66 -5.63 -14.18
N GLU A 8 5.84 -5.10 -14.43
CA GLU A 8 6.70 -5.51 -15.55
C GLU A 8 7.20 -6.96 -15.44
N ASN A 9 7.27 -7.50 -14.21
CA ASN A 9 7.85 -8.82 -13.93
C ASN A 9 6.81 -9.92 -13.60
N ILE A 10 5.52 -9.59 -13.62
CA ILE A 10 4.43 -10.57 -13.48
C ILE A 10 3.86 -10.95 -14.86
N SER A 11 3.42 -12.20 -15.01
CA SER A 11 3.02 -12.77 -16.32
C SER A 11 1.78 -12.12 -16.98
N TRP A 12 1.02 -11.33 -16.22
CA TRP A 12 -0.22 -10.70 -16.67
C TRP A 12 -0.16 -9.16 -16.60
N GLY A 13 1.01 -8.61 -16.26
CA GLY A 13 1.22 -7.17 -16.21
C GLY A 13 1.18 -6.54 -17.60
N ALA A 14 0.81 -5.26 -17.64
CA ALA A 14 0.72 -4.46 -18.85
C ALA A 14 0.98 -2.99 -18.48
N ASP A 15 1.46 -2.18 -19.43
CA ASP A 15 1.79 -0.77 -19.18
C ASP A 15 0.60 0.02 -18.64
N GLU A 16 -0.60 -0.24 -19.16
CA GLU A 16 -1.85 0.37 -18.69
C GLU A 16 -2.15 0.06 -17.20
N HIS A 17 -1.69 -1.10 -16.70
CA HIS A 17 -1.78 -1.42 -15.28
C HIS A 17 -0.83 -0.56 -14.45
N ALA A 18 0.38 -0.31 -14.94
CA ALA A 18 1.36 0.53 -14.26
C ALA A 18 0.87 1.98 -14.15
N ASP A 19 0.31 2.53 -15.23
CA ASP A 19 -0.28 3.88 -15.24
C ASP A 19 -1.45 3.99 -14.26
N LYS A 20 -2.34 2.99 -14.26
CA LYS A 20 -3.48 2.93 -13.33
C LYS A 20 -3.01 2.85 -11.88
N VAL A 21 -2.04 1.99 -11.57
CA VAL A 21 -1.52 1.84 -10.21
C VAL A 21 -0.76 3.09 -9.77
N ALA A 22 -0.03 3.76 -10.66
CA ALA A 22 0.60 5.04 -10.36
C ALA A 22 -0.42 6.11 -9.98
N PHE A 23 -1.54 6.20 -10.71
CA PHE A 23 -2.65 7.09 -10.36
C PHE A 23 -3.23 6.74 -8.98
N VAL A 24 -3.49 5.46 -8.71
CA VAL A 24 -4.01 4.99 -7.41
C VAL A 24 -3.08 5.35 -6.26
N LEU A 25 -1.79 5.04 -6.39
CA LEU A 25 -0.77 5.32 -5.38
C LEU A 25 -0.57 6.82 -5.13
N PHE A 26 -0.92 7.68 -6.07
CA PHE A 26 -0.88 9.13 -5.85
C PHE A 26 -2.01 9.61 -4.92
N PHE A 27 -3.18 8.96 -4.95
CA PHE A 27 -4.37 9.44 -4.25
C PHE A 27 -4.81 8.59 -3.05
N HIS A 28 -4.36 7.35 -2.91
CA HIS A 28 -4.88 6.39 -1.92
C HIS A 28 -4.93 6.95 -0.48
N ASP A 29 -3.86 7.62 -0.06
CA ASP A 29 -3.70 8.19 1.28
C ASP A 29 -3.96 9.70 1.39
N MET A 30 -4.60 10.31 0.39
CA MET A 30 -4.76 11.77 0.34
C MET A 30 -5.45 12.38 1.57
N PHE A 31 -6.24 11.59 2.30
CA PHE A 31 -6.93 12.02 3.51
C PHE A 31 -6.07 11.95 4.78
N LEU A 32 -4.92 11.27 4.75
CA LEU A 32 -4.02 11.17 5.90
C LEU A 32 -3.05 12.36 6.01
N THR A 33 -2.88 13.15 4.94
CA THR A 33 -1.95 14.31 4.94
C THR A 33 -2.12 15.26 6.14
N PRO A 34 -3.35 15.67 6.55
CA PRO A 34 -3.51 16.54 7.71
C PRO A 34 -3.05 15.90 9.03
N LEU A 35 -3.15 14.56 9.15
CA LEU A 35 -2.70 13.83 10.33
C LEU A 35 -1.17 13.83 10.41
N TYR A 36 -0.48 13.57 9.30
CA TYR A 36 0.99 13.61 9.26
C TYR A 36 1.56 15.01 9.53
N VAL A 37 0.85 16.08 9.14
CA VAL A 37 1.25 17.46 9.50
C VAL A 37 1.03 17.71 10.99
N LYS A 38 -0.06 17.19 11.55
CA LYS A 38 -0.44 17.39 12.96
C LYS A 38 0.42 16.55 13.92
N TYR A 39 0.81 15.35 13.51
CA TYR A 39 1.53 14.34 14.28
C TYR A 39 2.76 13.86 13.50
N PRO A 40 3.79 14.71 13.33
CA PRO A 40 4.98 14.41 12.50
C PRO A 40 5.81 13.22 13.02
N GLU A 41 5.60 12.80 14.27
CA GLU A 41 6.21 11.61 14.87
C GLU A 41 5.60 10.29 14.37
N LEU A 42 4.38 10.31 13.85
CA LEU A 42 3.70 9.14 13.30
C LEU A 42 4.06 9.04 11.82
N LYS A 43 5.10 8.28 11.49
CA LYS A 43 5.64 8.23 10.13
C LYS A 43 5.00 7.16 9.26
N TYR A 44 4.54 6.09 9.90
CA TYR A 44 4.04 4.90 9.24
C TYR A 44 2.58 4.66 9.60
N GLU A 45 1.91 3.85 8.79
CA GLU A 45 0.50 3.51 9.00
C GLU A 45 0.24 2.84 10.34
N ASP A 46 1.06 1.85 10.72
CA ASP A 46 0.95 1.18 12.01
C ASP A 46 1.09 2.17 13.18
N ASP A 47 1.87 3.26 13.02
CA ASP A 47 1.98 4.30 14.05
C ASP A 47 0.65 5.01 14.24
N LEU A 48 -0.09 5.30 13.16
CA LEU A 48 -1.43 5.89 13.21
C LEU A 48 -2.45 4.93 13.84
N LEU A 49 -2.33 3.62 13.58
CA LEU A 49 -3.29 2.63 14.05
C LEU A 49 -3.18 2.33 15.55
N PHE A 50 -1.95 2.21 16.04
CA PHE A 50 -1.70 1.72 17.40
C PHE A 50 -1.38 2.83 18.42
N THR A 51 -1.26 4.08 17.98
CA THR A 51 -1.02 5.19 18.89
C THR A 51 -2.25 5.53 19.75
N HIS A 52 -1.98 6.01 20.96
CA HIS A 52 -3.00 6.50 21.90
C HIS A 52 -3.23 8.01 21.81
N ILE A 53 -2.44 8.73 21.01
CA ILE A 53 -2.47 10.21 20.95
C ILE A 53 -3.55 10.77 20.02
N LEU A 54 -4.12 9.93 19.14
CA LEU A 54 -5.21 10.33 18.26
C LEU A 54 -6.52 10.42 19.05
N ASN A 55 -7.27 11.50 18.81
CA ASN A 55 -8.66 11.60 19.26
C ASN A 55 -9.58 10.76 18.37
N ASP A 56 -10.84 10.60 18.77
CA ASP A 56 -11.80 9.75 18.07
C ASP A 56 -12.06 10.17 16.62
N LYS A 57 -12.06 11.48 16.33
CA LYS A 57 -12.23 12.00 14.98
C LYS A 57 -11.04 11.66 14.07
N ASP A 58 -9.82 11.78 14.59
CA ASP A 58 -8.62 11.44 13.84
C ASP A 58 -8.53 9.93 13.61
N LYS A 59 -8.93 9.11 14.60
CA LYS A 59 -9.06 7.64 14.42
C LYS A 59 -10.09 7.28 13.37
N GLU A 60 -11.24 7.94 13.37
CA GLU A 60 -12.28 7.73 12.35
C GLU A 60 -11.76 8.06 10.95
N LEU A 61 -10.96 9.13 10.82
CA LEU A 61 -10.31 9.49 9.56
C LEU A 61 -9.33 8.40 9.10
N VAL A 62 -8.48 7.88 10.00
CA VAL A 62 -7.58 6.75 9.69
C VAL A 62 -8.37 5.52 9.24
N ILE A 63 -9.44 5.15 9.94
CA ILE A 63 -10.22 3.96 9.60
C ILE A 63 -10.99 4.10 8.28
N ASN A 64 -11.35 5.32 7.86
CA ASN A 64 -12.19 5.56 6.68
C ASN A 64 -11.44 6.14 5.47
N HIS A 65 -10.14 6.46 5.58
CA HIS A 65 -9.43 7.22 4.55
C HIS A 65 -9.52 6.55 3.16
N ALA A 66 -9.37 5.23 3.08
CA ALA A 66 -9.43 4.49 1.82
C ALA A 66 -10.81 4.61 1.14
N ARG A 67 -11.89 4.41 1.90
CA ARG A 67 -13.27 4.61 1.41
C ARG A 67 -13.49 6.05 0.95
N MET A 68 -13.08 7.03 1.75
CA MET A 68 -13.23 8.45 1.43
C MET A 68 -12.44 8.83 0.17
N ALA A 69 -11.21 8.34 0.03
CA ALA A 69 -10.37 8.54 -1.14
C ALA A 69 -11.03 7.96 -2.40
N GLY A 70 -11.53 6.71 -2.34
CA GLY A 70 -12.27 6.10 -3.45
C GLY A 70 -13.51 6.89 -3.85
N GLU A 71 -14.28 7.39 -2.88
CA GLU A 71 -15.47 8.21 -3.09
C GLU A 71 -15.18 9.57 -3.76
N VAL A 72 -14.05 10.21 -3.43
CA VAL A 72 -13.65 11.48 -4.03
C VAL A 72 -13.02 11.28 -5.40
N VAL A 73 -12.15 10.29 -5.55
CA VAL A 73 -11.33 10.12 -6.76
C VAL A 73 -12.17 9.77 -7.99
N LYS A 74 -13.30 9.07 -7.82
CA LYS A 74 -14.24 8.83 -8.93
C LYS A 74 -14.87 10.11 -9.52
N THR A 75 -14.79 11.24 -8.81
CA THR A 75 -15.29 12.54 -9.28
C THR A 75 -14.24 13.31 -10.10
N ILE A 76 -12.98 12.87 -10.09
CA ILE A 76 -11.88 13.51 -10.81
C ILE A 76 -12.05 13.25 -12.32
N PRO A 77 -12.00 14.29 -13.18
CA PRO A 77 -12.05 14.11 -14.62
C PRO A 77 -10.94 13.16 -15.10
N ARG A 78 -11.29 12.21 -15.97
CA ARG A 78 -10.37 11.20 -16.52
C ARG A 78 -9.78 10.25 -15.47
N CYS A 79 -10.47 10.06 -14.34
CA CYS A 79 -10.16 8.98 -13.40
C CYS A 79 -10.13 7.62 -14.14
N PRO A 80 -9.04 6.83 -14.05
CA PRO A 80 -8.96 5.53 -14.69
C PRO A 80 -10.06 4.59 -14.17
N LEU A 81 -10.65 3.80 -15.07
CA LEU A 81 -11.71 2.87 -14.71
C LEU A 81 -11.24 1.88 -13.62
N GLY A 82 -11.98 1.85 -12.52
CA GLY A 82 -11.73 1.00 -11.35
C GLY A 82 -10.64 1.51 -10.40
N ALA A 83 -10.05 2.69 -10.63
CA ALA A 83 -9.08 3.27 -9.70
C ALA A 83 -9.70 3.53 -8.31
N ASP A 84 -10.97 3.94 -8.26
CA ASP A 84 -11.76 4.09 -7.04
C ASP A 84 -11.86 2.78 -6.23
N VAL A 85 -12.08 1.66 -6.93
CA VAL A 85 -12.11 0.32 -6.31
C VAL A 85 -10.74 -0.07 -5.77
N LEU A 86 -9.67 0.19 -6.53
CA LEU A 86 -8.30 -0.11 -6.10
C LEU A 86 -7.91 0.71 -4.86
N ILE A 87 -8.23 2.00 -4.84
CA ILE A 87 -8.06 2.86 -3.67
C ILE A 87 -8.89 2.34 -2.50
N THR A 88 -10.13 1.92 -2.72
CA THR A 88 -10.95 1.36 -1.63
C THR A 88 -10.35 0.07 -1.06
N GLN A 89 -9.63 -0.70 -1.88
CA GLN A 89 -9.15 -2.04 -1.52
C GLN A 89 -7.69 -2.11 -1.03
N HIS A 90 -6.96 -0.99 -0.97
CA HIS A 90 -5.53 -1.03 -0.72
C HIS A 90 -5.12 -1.53 0.68
N HIS A 91 -6.07 -1.65 1.62
CA HIS A 91 -5.87 -2.30 2.93
C HIS A 91 -6.34 -3.75 3.01
N GLY A 92 -6.60 -4.37 1.87
CA GLY A 92 -7.08 -5.75 1.79
C GLY A 92 -8.51 -5.94 2.30
N VAL A 93 -9.29 -4.86 2.39
CA VAL A 93 -10.71 -4.87 2.74
C VAL A 93 -11.54 -4.38 1.55
N THR A 94 -12.73 -4.93 1.33
CA THR A 94 -13.52 -4.62 0.13
C THR A 94 -14.34 -3.34 0.21
N ASN A 95 -14.57 -2.81 1.43
CA ASN A 95 -15.37 -1.62 1.68
C ASN A 95 -14.55 -0.36 2.01
N GLY A 96 -13.22 -0.47 2.08
CA GLY A 96 -12.31 0.63 2.43
C GLY A 96 -12.44 1.13 3.86
N VAL A 97 -13.00 0.32 4.76
CA VAL A 97 -13.12 0.64 6.18
C VAL A 97 -12.23 -0.30 7.00
N GLY A 98 -11.23 0.27 7.64
CA GLY A 98 -10.26 -0.46 8.44
C GLY A 98 -9.24 -1.23 7.59
N PHE A 99 -8.61 -2.20 8.24
CA PHE A 99 -7.41 -2.88 7.75
C PHE A 99 -7.56 -4.38 7.95
N THR A 100 -7.07 -5.18 7.00
CA THR A 100 -7.05 -6.64 7.20
C THR A 100 -5.78 -7.08 7.93
N LEU A 101 -5.94 -8.01 8.88
CA LEU A 101 -4.82 -8.76 9.44
C LEU A 101 -4.57 -10.07 8.66
N GLU A 102 -5.55 -10.49 7.87
CA GLU A 102 -5.51 -11.72 7.08
C GLU A 102 -5.74 -11.39 5.60
N PHE A 103 -4.66 -11.29 4.83
CA PHE A 103 -4.72 -11.01 3.40
C PHE A 103 -5.27 -12.21 2.63
N ARG A 104 -6.53 -12.10 2.21
CA ARG A 104 -7.28 -13.10 1.43
C ARG A 104 -7.29 -12.76 -0.06
N ASP A 105 -7.89 -13.65 -0.84
CA ASP A 105 -8.01 -13.55 -2.30
C ASP A 105 -9.25 -12.78 -2.78
N ASP A 106 -9.88 -12.01 -1.89
CA ASP A 106 -11.14 -11.28 -2.09
C ASP A 106 -11.00 -9.84 -2.62
N VAL A 107 -9.77 -9.32 -2.71
CA VAL A 107 -9.45 -8.07 -3.41
C VAL A 107 -8.88 -8.32 -4.81
N SER A 108 -8.95 -7.28 -5.66
CA SER A 108 -8.48 -7.38 -7.04
C SER A 108 -6.97 -7.67 -7.16
N PRO A 109 -6.51 -8.30 -8.25
CA PRO A 109 -5.08 -8.57 -8.45
C PRO A 109 -4.18 -7.33 -8.38
N LEU A 110 -4.64 -6.18 -8.89
CA LEU A 110 -3.89 -4.92 -8.82
C LEU A 110 -3.89 -4.32 -7.40
N ALA A 111 -4.96 -4.49 -6.62
CA ALA A 111 -4.93 -4.12 -5.20
C ALA A 111 -3.86 -4.92 -4.44
N LYS A 112 -3.67 -6.20 -4.76
CA LYS A 112 -2.59 -7.02 -4.17
C LYS A 112 -1.21 -6.50 -4.55
N VAL A 113 -1.03 -5.99 -5.77
CA VAL A 113 0.22 -5.33 -6.19
C VAL A 113 0.48 -4.08 -5.34
N ILE A 114 -0.55 -3.25 -5.13
CA ILE A 114 -0.47 -2.05 -4.29
C ILE A 114 -0.06 -2.41 -2.85
N ILE A 115 -0.82 -3.31 -2.21
CA ILE A 115 -0.59 -3.80 -0.84
C ILE A 115 0.86 -4.29 -0.65
N VAL A 116 1.34 -5.13 -1.58
CA VAL A 116 2.70 -5.68 -1.51
C VAL A 116 3.75 -4.60 -1.76
N SER A 117 3.50 -3.66 -2.68
CA SER A 117 4.41 -2.55 -2.97
C SER A 117 4.57 -1.62 -1.77
N GLU A 118 3.47 -1.24 -1.13
CA GLU A 118 3.47 -0.40 0.07
C GLU A 118 4.20 -1.09 1.21
N SER A 119 3.86 -2.36 1.50
CA SER A 119 4.54 -3.13 2.54
C SER A 119 6.05 -3.28 2.28
N PHE A 120 6.47 -3.42 1.02
CA PHE A 120 7.90 -3.45 0.67
C PHE A 120 8.58 -2.09 0.92
N VAL A 121 7.95 -0.99 0.48
CA VAL A 121 8.49 0.36 0.66
C VAL A 121 8.57 0.73 2.13
N GLU A 122 7.57 0.37 2.92
CA GLU A 122 7.56 0.61 4.37
C GLU A 122 8.73 -0.10 5.07
N GLU A 123 8.94 -1.39 4.80
CA GLU A 123 10.09 -2.13 5.34
C GLU A 123 11.44 -1.53 4.91
N LEU A 124 11.52 -1.05 3.66
CA LEU A 124 12.70 -0.36 3.14
C LEU A 124 12.96 0.95 3.89
N LEU A 125 11.93 1.75 4.15
CA LEU A 125 12.04 3.00 4.87
C LEU A 125 12.39 2.76 6.35
N ARG A 126 11.74 1.79 7.00
CA ARG A 126 12.06 1.38 8.37
C ARG A 126 13.50 0.92 8.52
N HIS A 127 14.02 0.12 7.57
CA HIS A 127 15.44 -0.26 7.57
C HIS A 127 16.37 0.95 7.51
N LYS A 128 16.05 1.95 6.68
CA LYS A 128 16.85 3.19 6.57
C LYS A 128 16.80 4.03 7.86
N ASP A 129 15.64 4.09 8.50
CA ASP A 129 15.45 4.82 9.76
C ASP A 129 16.15 4.12 10.94
N ASP A 130 15.98 2.80 11.08
CA ASP A 130 16.47 2.02 12.22
C ASP A 130 17.95 1.64 12.13
N SER A 131 18.51 1.57 10.92
CA SER A 131 19.89 1.14 10.65
C SER A 131 20.60 2.05 9.64
N PRO A 132 20.76 3.35 9.97
CA PRO A 132 21.34 4.32 9.05
C PRO A 132 22.77 3.90 8.65
N GLY A 133 23.03 3.86 7.35
CA GLY A 133 24.34 3.48 6.77
C GLY A 133 24.57 1.98 6.64
N LYS A 134 23.67 1.12 7.12
CA LYS A 134 23.74 -0.33 6.88
C LYS A 134 23.22 -0.65 5.47
N GLU A 135 23.95 -1.49 4.75
CA GLU A 135 23.51 -1.99 3.45
C GLU A 135 22.13 -2.66 3.54
N LEU A 136 21.30 -2.38 2.54
CA LEU A 136 19.96 -2.95 2.45
C LEU A 136 20.05 -4.39 1.95
N ASN A 137 19.46 -5.32 2.71
CA ASN A 137 19.28 -6.69 2.25
C ASN A 137 17.84 -6.89 1.75
N VAL A 138 17.65 -6.81 0.43
CA VAL A 138 16.33 -6.99 -0.20
C VAL A 138 15.73 -8.36 0.12
N GLN A 139 16.56 -9.40 0.28
CA GLN A 139 16.08 -10.74 0.61
C GLN A 139 15.45 -10.79 2.01
N GLU A 140 15.99 -10.05 2.99
CA GLU A 140 15.40 -9.96 4.33
C GLU A 140 14.00 -9.35 4.28
N ILE A 141 13.79 -8.30 3.46
CA ILE A 141 12.46 -7.70 3.27
C ILE A 141 11.52 -8.71 2.61
N ILE A 142 11.96 -9.40 1.55
CA ILE A 142 11.18 -10.43 0.87
C ILE A 142 10.75 -11.54 1.83
N ASP A 143 11.63 -11.97 2.73
CA ASP A 143 11.33 -12.99 3.73
C ASP A 143 10.26 -12.51 4.72
N LYS A 144 10.35 -11.26 5.20
CA LYS A 144 9.29 -10.64 6.01
C LYS A 144 7.95 -10.57 5.27
N LEU A 145 7.94 -10.17 4.00
CA LEU A 145 6.73 -10.13 3.18
C LEU A 145 6.12 -11.52 3.01
N ARG A 146 6.93 -12.56 2.80
CA ARG A 146 6.46 -13.95 2.72
C ARG A 146 5.88 -14.46 4.04
N LEU A 147 6.34 -13.92 5.17
CA LEU A 147 5.73 -14.16 6.47
C LEU A 147 4.40 -13.40 6.61
N LYS A 148 4.29 -12.16 6.15
CA LYS A 148 3.04 -11.37 6.19
C LYS A 148 1.96 -11.96 5.26
N PHE A 149 2.31 -12.26 4.01
CA PHE A 149 1.38 -12.67 2.96
C PHE A 149 1.41 -14.19 2.71
N LYS A 150 0.40 -14.89 3.23
CA LYS A 150 0.36 -16.36 3.19
C LYS A 150 -0.14 -16.94 1.87
N MET A 151 -1.06 -16.23 1.20
CA MET A 151 -1.72 -16.70 -0.01
C MET A 151 -0.76 -16.77 -1.21
N HIS A 152 -0.95 -17.78 -2.06
CA HIS A 152 -0.06 -18.04 -3.19
C HIS A 152 -0.06 -16.92 -4.23
N THR A 153 -1.19 -16.25 -4.42
CA THR A 153 -1.35 -15.09 -5.30
C THR A 153 -0.45 -13.92 -4.89
N TYR A 154 -0.34 -13.61 -3.61
CA TYR A 154 0.59 -12.59 -3.10
C TYR A 154 2.04 -13.03 -3.20
N LYS A 155 2.33 -14.31 -2.93
CA LYS A 155 3.70 -14.85 -3.06
C LYS A 155 4.24 -14.69 -4.49
N LYS A 156 3.40 -14.88 -5.51
CA LYS A 156 3.75 -14.62 -6.92
C LYS A 156 4.10 -13.16 -7.18
N ILE A 157 3.39 -12.22 -6.54
CA ILE A 157 3.67 -10.79 -6.64
C ILE A 157 4.99 -10.46 -5.94
N ILE A 158 5.23 -11.02 -4.75
CA ILE A 158 6.49 -10.85 -4.01
C ILE A 158 7.68 -11.41 -4.82
N ASP A 159 7.49 -12.53 -5.53
CA ASP A 159 8.52 -13.10 -6.38
C ASP A 159 8.98 -12.16 -7.50
N ALA A 160 8.10 -11.29 -7.99
CA ALA A 160 8.43 -10.28 -8.98
C ALA A 160 9.34 -9.15 -8.44
N ILE A 161 9.56 -9.08 -7.12
CA ILE A 161 10.45 -8.08 -6.49
C ILE A 161 11.91 -8.52 -6.47
N LYS A 162 12.20 -9.83 -6.57
CA LYS A 162 13.53 -10.40 -6.29
C LYS A 162 14.70 -9.74 -7.03
N ASN A 163 14.44 -9.20 -8.22
CA ASN A 163 15.46 -8.60 -9.08
C ASN A 163 15.41 -7.07 -9.08
N ILE A 164 14.70 -6.46 -8.13
CA ILE A 164 14.63 -5.00 -8.02
C ILE A 164 16.01 -4.43 -7.71
N THR A 165 16.35 -3.35 -8.42
CA THR A 165 17.55 -2.55 -8.16
C THR A 165 17.12 -1.25 -7.46
N LEU A 166 17.77 -0.87 -6.36
CA LEU A 166 17.38 0.22 -5.46
C LEU A 166 18.50 1.24 -5.25
#